data_AF-A0A450U436-F1
#
_entry.id   AF-A0A450U436-F1
#
_cell.length_a   1.000
_cell.length_b   1.000
_cell.length_c   1.000
_cell.angle_alpha   90.00
_cell.angle_beta   90.00
_cell.angle_gamma   90.00
#
_symmetry.space_group_name_H-M   'P 1'
#
loop_
_entity.id
_entity.type
_entity.pdbx_description
1 polymer ?
#
loop_
_entity_poly.entity_id
_entity_poly.type
_entity_poly.pdbx_seq_one_letter_code
_entity_poly.pdbx_strand_id
1 'polypeptide(L)'
;MSVIFYSMAGEGRGHASKVRAITNALRTHGHRLHLFAPAMAYDFLEPLYRHSNDVQVTRIPGIVYHYTAKGQVAYGLTGWHMLRYWATRPRWSRAITKAFQDERPDFVIVDFEPELPRQAKRFHVPWISIDHVNFLRTYDLSMLPLSLRVHTWWWRLVVAAYGGGKTPHCIVSSFYFPPLRPGMHNVVQVGGILHENVRRACPTDAGHVTAYLRRGMDDNVLRSLAECGREVHIFSEGKTMQKGNLHFHPIDPEKFIESMVHCSALIATAGNQVISEALYLGSGLIKEIQ
;
A
#
# COMPACT_ATOMS: atom_id res chain seq x y z
N MET A 1 25.68 8.98 6.67
CA MET A 1 25.21 8.33 5.43
C MET A 1 25.10 6.85 5.71
N SER A 2 23.88 6.30 5.70
CA SER A 2 23.59 4.92 6.10
C SER A 2 22.95 4.16 4.95
N VAL A 3 23.14 2.83 4.92
CA VAL A 3 22.50 1.91 3.98
C VAL A 3 21.23 1.37 4.62
N ILE A 4 20.09 1.63 4.00
CA ILE A 4 18.76 1.22 4.49
C ILE A 4 18.15 0.22 3.53
N PHE A 5 17.82 -0.96 4.03
CA PHE A 5 17.04 -1.92 3.26
C PHE A 5 15.55 -1.70 3.54
N TYR A 6 14.73 -1.70 2.49
CA TYR A 6 13.29 -1.48 2.62
C TYR A 6 12.50 -2.47 1.77
N SER A 7 11.73 -3.37 2.41
CA SER A 7 10.81 -4.27 1.71
C SER A 7 9.34 -3.85 1.84
N MET A 8 8.51 -4.30 0.90
CA MET A 8 7.08 -4.00 0.87
C MET A 8 6.22 -5.12 0.31
N ALA A 9 4.93 -5.09 0.65
CA ALA A 9 3.91 -5.87 -0.01
C ALA A 9 3.71 -5.41 -1.48
N GLY A 10 3.43 -6.37 -2.36
CA GLY A 10 3.32 -6.15 -3.80
C GLY A 10 1.90 -6.00 -4.31
N GLU A 11 0.90 -6.07 -3.43
CA GLU A 11 -0.51 -5.95 -3.80
C GLU A 11 -0.99 -4.50 -3.72
N GLY A 12 -1.52 -4.01 -4.84
CA GLY A 12 -2.02 -2.64 -4.96
C GLY A 12 -0.90 -1.60 -5.01
N ARG A 13 -1.26 -0.38 -5.40
CA ARG A 13 -0.29 0.74 -5.54
C ARG A 13 -0.12 1.57 -4.26
N GLY A 14 -0.95 1.34 -3.25
CA GLY A 14 -0.89 2.09 -1.98
C GLY A 14 0.42 1.90 -1.22
N HIS A 15 0.91 0.65 -1.14
CA HIS A 15 2.21 0.35 -0.54
C HIS A 15 3.35 1.04 -1.30
N ALA A 16 3.37 0.92 -2.62
CA ALA A 16 4.40 1.52 -3.47
C ALA A 16 4.41 3.06 -3.37
N SER A 17 3.24 3.71 -3.35
CA SER A 17 3.14 5.17 -3.18
C SER A 17 3.71 5.64 -1.85
N LYS A 18 3.35 4.97 -0.75
CA LYS A 18 3.88 5.25 0.59
C LYS A 18 5.39 5.02 0.67
N VAL A 19 5.88 3.91 0.12
CA VAL A 19 7.32 3.62 0.05
C VAL A 19 8.05 4.71 -0.72
N ARG A 20 7.49 5.19 -1.84
CA ARG A 20 8.07 6.30 -2.62
C ARG A 20 8.19 7.56 -1.76
N ALA A 21 7.15 7.92 -1.01
CA ALA A 21 7.16 9.07 -0.12
C ALA A 21 8.26 8.97 0.96
N ILE A 22 8.38 7.83 1.64
CA ILE A 22 9.43 7.59 2.65
C ILE A 22 10.82 7.57 2.01
N THR A 23 10.98 6.88 0.88
CA THR A 23 12.25 6.77 0.15
C THR A 23 12.76 8.16 -0.23
N ASN A 24 11.89 9.01 -0.77
CA ASN A 24 12.24 10.39 -1.12
C ASN A 24 12.61 11.22 0.12
N ALA A 25 11.94 11.03 1.25
CA ALA A 25 12.31 11.71 2.49
C ALA A 25 13.65 11.22 3.05
N LEU A 26 13.97 9.93 2.98
CA LEU A 26 15.22 9.38 3.50
C LEU A 26 16.42 9.75 2.62
N ARG A 27 16.26 9.73 1.30
CA ARG A 27 17.36 10.09 0.39
C ARG A 27 17.76 11.56 0.49
N THR A 28 16.83 12.48 0.78
CA THR A 28 17.16 13.90 1.00
C THR A 28 18.00 14.13 2.25
N HIS A 29 17.98 13.17 3.19
CA HIS A 29 18.87 13.13 4.36
C HIS A 29 20.19 12.38 4.09
N GLY A 30 20.48 12.02 2.83
CA GLY A 30 21.74 11.40 2.41
C GLY A 30 21.85 9.91 2.72
N HIS A 31 20.73 9.20 2.88
CA HIS A 31 20.72 7.74 3.02
C HIS A 31 20.71 7.05 1.65
N ARG A 32 21.39 5.90 1.55
CA ARG A 32 21.26 4.99 0.40
C ARG A 32 20.21 3.96 0.70
N LEU A 33 19.34 3.66 -0.26
CA LEU A 33 18.24 2.72 -0.11
C LEU A 33 18.33 1.55 -1.07
N HIS A 34 18.03 0.36 -0.57
CA HIS A 34 17.80 -0.83 -1.39
C HIS A 34 16.36 -1.32 -1.17
N LEU A 35 15.53 -1.14 -2.19
CA LEU A 35 14.11 -1.48 -2.17
C LEU A 35 13.91 -2.91 -2.67
N PHE A 36 13.26 -3.75 -1.86
CA PHE A 36 12.85 -5.11 -2.23
C PHE A 36 11.35 -5.08 -2.54
N ALA A 37 11.03 -5.06 -3.83
CA ALA A 37 9.69 -4.83 -4.32
C ALA A 37 9.14 -6.06 -5.07
N PRO A 38 7.95 -6.58 -4.71
CA PRO A 38 7.27 -7.60 -5.50
C PRO A 38 6.22 -7.03 -6.45
N ALA A 39 5.92 -7.78 -7.52
CA ALA A 39 4.77 -7.56 -8.40
C ALA A 39 4.56 -6.06 -8.79
N MET A 40 3.37 -5.52 -8.53
CA MET A 40 3.00 -4.15 -8.92
C MET A 40 3.88 -3.07 -8.26
N ALA A 41 4.44 -3.35 -7.08
CA ALA A 41 5.34 -2.40 -6.41
C ALA A 41 6.65 -2.25 -7.18
N TYR A 42 7.19 -3.35 -7.74
CA TYR A 42 8.38 -3.29 -8.59
C TYR A 42 8.10 -2.52 -9.87
N ASP A 43 7.01 -2.87 -10.56
CA ASP A 43 6.64 -2.26 -11.84
C ASP A 43 6.34 -0.74 -11.68
N PHE A 44 5.97 -0.30 -10.48
CA PHE A 44 5.80 1.11 -10.14
C PHE A 44 7.12 1.82 -9.77
N LEU A 45 7.95 1.21 -8.91
CA LEU A 45 9.13 1.88 -8.34
C LEU A 45 10.35 1.82 -9.26
N GLU A 46 10.56 0.72 -9.97
CA GLU A 46 11.78 0.54 -10.77
C GLU A 46 11.94 1.61 -11.86
N PRO A 47 10.91 1.99 -12.63
CA PRO A 47 11.06 3.04 -13.64
C PRO A 47 11.46 4.40 -13.05
N LEU A 48 11.04 4.67 -11.80
CA LEU A 48 11.32 5.94 -11.11
C LEU A 48 12.76 6.02 -10.59
N TYR A 49 13.37 4.88 -10.26
CA TYR A 49 14.68 4.84 -9.60
C TYR A 49 15.77 4.14 -10.42
N ARG A 50 15.48 3.63 -11.62
CA ARG A 50 16.45 2.93 -12.50
C ARG A 50 17.77 3.67 -12.68
N HIS A 51 17.70 5.01 -12.75
CA HIS A 51 18.86 5.88 -12.96
C HIS A 51 19.34 6.58 -11.67
N SER A 52 18.85 6.17 -10.51
CA SER A 52 19.25 6.73 -9.21
C SER A 52 20.56 6.10 -8.74
N ASN A 53 21.49 6.91 -8.25
CA ASN A 53 22.76 6.43 -7.70
C ASN A 53 22.66 5.99 -6.22
N ASP A 54 21.60 6.43 -5.56
CA ASP A 54 21.33 6.28 -4.12
C ASP A 54 20.17 5.35 -3.82
N VAL A 55 19.38 4.95 -4.82
CA VAL A 55 18.24 4.04 -4.67
C VAL A 55 18.34 2.89 -5.66
N GLN A 56 18.45 1.67 -5.15
CA GLN A 56 18.41 0.45 -5.94
C GLN A 56 17.06 -0.24 -5.73
N VAL A 57 16.45 -0.76 -6.79
CA VAL A 57 15.20 -1.54 -6.72
C VAL A 57 15.47 -2.96 -7.19
N THR A 58 15.12 -3.94 -6.36
CA THR A 58 15.29 -5.36 -6.67
C THR A 58 13.95 -6.08 -6.61
N ARG A 59 13.65 -6.81 -7.68
CA ARG A 59 12.44 -7.62 -7.75
C ARG A 59 12.57 -8.82 -6.83
N ILE A 60 11.59 -8.99 -5.94
CA ILE A 60 11.46 -10.19 -5.11
C ILE A 60 10.13 -10.91 -5.41
N PRO A 61 10.03 -12.22 -5.15
CA PRO A 61 8.73 -12.88 -5.14
C PRO A 61 7.84 -12.26 -4.08
N GLY A 62 6.54 -12.16 -4.36
CA GLY A 62 5.55 -11.68 -3.41
C GLY A 62 4.30 -12.53 -3.45
N ILE A 63 3.49 -12.40 -2.40
CA ILE A 63 2.15 -12.96 -2.36
C ILE A 63 1.22 -11.97 -3.06
N VAL A 64 0.46 -12.47 -4.03
CA VAL A 64 -0.52 -11.70 -4.79
C VAL A 64 -1.86 -12.42 -4.68
N TYR A 65 -2.91 -11.69 -4.35
CA TYR A 65 -4.25 -12.25 -4.36
C TYR A 65 -4.72 -12.42 -5.78
N HIS A 66 -5.35 -13.56 -6.04
CA HIS A 66 -5.97 -13.82 -7.33
C HIS A 66 -7.45 -13.50 -7.20
N TYR A 67 -7.98 -12.80 -8.18
CA TYR A 67 -9.38 -12.39 -8.22
C TYR A 67 -10.12 -13.18 -9.30
N THR A 68 -11.36 -13.57 -9.02
CA THR A 68 -12.26 -14.16 -10.00
C THR A 68 -12.69 -13.11 -11.02
N ALA A 69 -13.32 -13.53 -12.12
CA ALA A 69 -13.88 -12.60 -13.11
C ALA A 69 -14.91 -11.61 -12.51
N LYS A 70 -15.48 -11.92 -11.35
CA LYS A 70 -16.41 -11.08 -10.59
C LYS A 70 -15.72 -10.15 -9.57
N GLY A 71 -14.39 -10.06 -9.58
CA GLY A 71 -13.63 -9.21 -8.66
C GLY A 71 -13.52 -9.72 -7.22
N GLN A 72 -13.95 -10.96 -6.94
CA GLN A 72 -13.86 -11.58 -5.61
C GLN A 72 -12.54 -12.33 -5.45
N VAL A 73 -11.99 -12.40 -4.24
CA VAL A 73 -10.78 -13.17 -3.97
C VAL A 73 -11.01 -14.67 -4.23
N ALA A 74 -10.23 -15.24 -5.14
CA ALA A 74 -10.18 -16.67 -5.41
C ALA A 74 -9.32 -17.35 -4.32
N TYR A 75 -9.93 -17.68 -3.18
CA TYR A 75 -9.24 -18.19 -2.00
C TYR A 75 -8.41 -19.46 -2.27
N GLY A 76 -8.93 -20.41 -3.05
CA GLY A 76 -8.21 -21.66 -3.37
C GLY A 76 -6.93 -21.43 -4.18
N LEU A 77 -7.03 -20.63 -5.25
CA LEU A 77 -5.88 -20.29 -6.08
C LEU A 77 -4.87 -19.43 -5.31
N THR A 78 -5.37 -18.46 -4.54
CA THR A 78 -4.53 -17.62 -3.67
C THR A 78 -3.78 -18.47 -2.65
N GLY A 79 -4.45 -19.42 -1.98
CA GLY A 79 -3.85 -20.33 -1.02
C GLY A 79 -2.76 -21.21 -1.64
N TRP A 80 -3.00 -21.76 -2.84
CA TRP A 80 -1.99 -22.52 -3.59
C TRP A 80 -0.73 -21.69 -3.88
N HIS A 81 -0.90 -20.45 -4.35
CA HIS A 81 0.21 -19.55 -4.61
C HIS A 81 0.97 -19.15 -3.33
N MET A 82 0.27 -18.94 -2.21
CA MET A 82 0.89 -18.75 -0.90
C MET A 82 1.74 -19.96 -0.50
N LEU A 83 1.21 -21.17 -0.65
CA LEU A 83 1.95 -22.40 -0.33
C LEU A 83 3.20 -22.54 -1.20
N ARG A 84 3.08 -22.30 -2.52
CA ARG A 84 4.21 -22.33 -3.45
C ARG A 84 5.25 -21.25 -3.12
N TYR A 85 4.82 -20.05 -2.71
CA TYR A 85 5.72 -18.99 -2.25
C TYR A 85 6.58 -19.47 -1.07
N TRP A 86 5.94 -20.07 -0.05
CA TRP A 86 6.65 -20.63 1.11
C TRP A 86 7.54 -21.82 0.76
N ALA A 87 7.08 -22.73 -0.11
CA ALA A 87 7.86 -23.89 -0.54
C ALA A 87 9.12 -23.50 -1.34
N THR A 88 9.08 -22.37 -2.06
CA THR A 88 10.22 -21.86 -2.83
C THR A 88 11.09 -20.87 -2.06
N ARG A 89 10.72 -20.52 -0.81
CA ARG A 89 11.42 -19.57 0.06
C ARG A 89 12.93 -19.75 0.12
N PRO A 90 13.49 -20.94 0.38
CA PRO A 90 14.94 -21.10 0.49
C PRO A 90 15.71 -20.77 -0.80
N ARG A 91 15.04 -20.78 -1.96
CA ARG A 91 15.69 -20.44 -3.24
C ARG A 91 15.85 -18.94 -3.42
N TRP A 92 14.77 -18.17 -3.23
CA TRP A 92 14.80 -16.73 -3.45
C TRP A 92 15.32 -15.94 -2.24
N SER A 93 15.17 -16.46 -1.02
CA SER A 93 15.74 -15.90 0.21
C SER A 93 17.28 -15.81 0.16
N ARG A 94 17.93 -16.66 -0.63
CA ARG A 94 19.39 -16.59 -0.85
C ARG A 94 19.83 -15.27 -1.47
N ALA A 95 19.05 -14.70 -2.37
CA ALA A 95 19.38 -13.40 -2.98
C ALA A 95 19.35 -12.27 -1.94
N ILE A 96 18.33 -12.25 -1.07
CA ILE A 96 18.25 -11.27 0.03
C ILE A 96 19.37 -11.52 1.04
N THR A 97 19.64 -12.78 1.40
CA THR A 97 20.76 -13.14 2.28
C THR A 97 22.09 -12.61 1.74
N LYS A 98 22.34 -12.77 0.44
CA LYS A 98 23.54 -12.25 -0.23
C LYS A 98 23.60 -10.73 -0.16
N ALA A 99 22.49 -10.03 -0.41
CA ALA A 99 22.44 -8.57 -0.27
C ALA A 99 22.82 -8.11 1.14
N PHE A 100 22.34 -8.78 2.20
CA PHE A 100 22.76 -8.47 3.58
C PHE A 100 24.27 -8.68 3.81
N GLN A 101 24.86 -9.71 3.19
CA GLN A 101 26.29 -10.01 3.34
C GLN A 101 27.17 -9.00 2.60
N ASP A 102 26.76 -8.63 1.39
CA ASP A 102 27.52 -7.78 0.48
C ASP A 102 27.41 -6.30 0.87
N GLU A 103 26.21 -5.82 1.20
CA GLU A 103 25.95 -4.38 1.45
C GLU A 103 25.93 -3.99 2.92
N ARG A 104 25.73 -4.97 3.83
CA ARG A 104 25.73 -4.77 5.29
C ARG A 104 24.87 -3.56 5.74
N PRO A 105 23.53 -3.64 5.59
CA PRO A 105 22.66 -2.52 5.91
C PRO A 105 22.75 -2.12 7.39
N ASP A 106 22.71 -0.81 7.65
CA ASP A 106 22.68 -0.25 9.00
C ASP A 106 21.29 -0.37 9.64
N PHE A 107 20.25 -0.37 8.80
CA PHE A 107 18.86 -0.32 9.25
C PHE A 107 17.91 -0.96 8.23
N VAL A 108 16.79 -1.48 8.72
CA VAL A 108 15.76 -2.12 7.88
C VAL A 108 14.37 -1.53 8.14
N ILE A 109 13.65 -1.23 7.07
CA ILE A 109 12.24 -0.83 7.11
C ILE A 109 11.42 -1.92 6.43
N VAL A 110 10.27 -2.27 7.01
CA VAL A 110 9.41 -3.33 6.47
C VAL A 110 7.98 -2.82 6.33
N ASP A 111 7.43 -2.86 5.13
CA ASP A 111 6.02 -2.59 4.85
C ASP A 111 5.29 -3.89 4.52
N PHE A 112 4.97 -4.66 5.57
CA PHE A 112 4.25 -5.93 5.47
C PHE A 112 4.85 -6.94 4.48
N GLU A 113 6.17 -7.15 4.52
CA GLU A 113 6.87 -8.20 3.77
C GLU A 113 7.57 -9.17 4.75
N PRO A 114 7.48 -10.50 4.54
CA PRO A 114 7.82 -11.47 5.56
C PRO A 114 9.32 -11.82 5.63
N GLU A 115 10.09 -11.67 4.57
CA GLU A 115 11.47 -12.17 4.52
C GLU A 115 12.49 -11.22 5.14
N LEU A 116 12.42 -9.94 4.80
CA LEU A 116 13.36 -8.95 5.28
C LEU A 116 13.43 -8.86 6.82
N PRO A 117 12.33 -8.90 7.61
CA PRO A 117 12.43 -8.92 9.07
C PRO A 117 13.06 -10.21 9.60
N ARG A 118 12.95 -11.34 8.90
CA ARG A 118 13.62 -12.59 9.27
C ARG A 118 15.13 -12.49 9.04
N GLN A 119 15.55 -11.85 7.96
CA GLN A 119 16.97 -11.61 7.67
C GLN A 119 17.57 -10.55 8.61
N ALA A 120 16.85 -9.46 8.88
CA ALA A 120 17.27 -8.46 9.86
C ALA A 120 17.57 -9.09 11.23
N LYS A 121 16.68 -9.99 11.70
CA LYS A 121 16.92 -10.77 12.93
C LYS A 121 18.15 -11.67 12.84
N ARG A 122 18.34 -12.36 11.71
CA ARG A 122 19.49 -13.26 11.50
C ARG A 122 20.83 -12.51 11.51
N PHE A 123 20.87 -11.33 10.92
CA PHE A 123 22.07 -10.49 10.79
C PHE A 123 22.21 -9.46 11.93
N HIS A 124 21.32 -9.48 12.92
CA HIS A 124 21.29 -8.55 14.05
C HIS A 124 21.20 -7.07 13.64
N VAL A 125 20.52 -6.78 12.53
CA VAL A 125 20.29 -5.42 12.03
C VAL A 125 19.01 -4.87 12.65
N PRO A 126 19.03 -3.64 13.22
CA PRO A 126 17.84 -3.00 13.76
C PRO A 126 16.81 -2.76 12.65
N TRP A 127 15.52 -2.95 12.98
CA TRP A 127 14.46 -2.82 12.01
C TRP A 127 13.16 -2.29 12.61
N ILE A 128 12.35 -1.62 11.79
CA ILE A 128 10.99 -1.18 12.12
C ILE A 128 10.01 -1.69 11.07
N SER A 129 8.73 -1.80 11.45
CA SER A 129 7.65 -1.97 10.47
C SER A 129 6.90 -0.65 10.30
N ILE A 130 6.61 -0.29 9.05
CA ILE A 130 5.79 0.87 8.69
C ILE A 130 4.70 0.41 7.72
N ASP A 131 3.54 0.05 8.26
CA ASP A 131 2.44 -0.49 7.46
C ASP A 131 1.06 -0.17 8.03
N HIS A 132 0.04 -0.34 7.20
CA HIS A 132 -1.34 -0.23 7.67
C HIS A 132 -1.80 -1.54 8.31
N VAL A 133 -1.35 -2.69 7.79
CA VAL A 133 -1.92 -4.01 8.09
C VAL A 133 -1.77 -4.42 9.56
N ASN A 134 -0.71 -3.97 10.25
CA ASN A 134 -0.50 -4.22 11.67
C ASN A 134 -1.57 -3.59 12.58
N PHE A 135 -2.46 -2.73 12.09
CA PHE A 135 -3.63 -2.29 12.86
C PHE A 135 -4.44 -3.48 13.39
N LEU A 136 -4.59 -4.55 12.60
CA LEU A 136 -5.30 -5.77 13.01
C LEU A 136 -4.68 -6.48 14.22
N ARG A 137 -3.38 -6.28 14.46
CA ARG A 137 -2.66 -6.87 15.59
C ARG A 137 -2.62 -5.97 16.81
N THR A 138 -2.52 -4.67 16.56
CA THR A 138 -2.12 -3.67 17.55
C THR A 138 -3.29 -2.85 18.09
N TYR A 139 -4.35 -2.66 17.30
CA TYR A 139 -5.49 -1.82 17.67
C TYR A 139 -6.54 -2.61 18.46
N ASP A 140 -7.17 -1.96 19.43
CA ASP A 140 -8.33 -2.48 20.12
C ASP A 140 -9.57 -2.29 19.25
N LEU A 141 -10.05 -3.40 18.70
CA LEU A 141 -11.22 -3.47 17.82
C LEU A 141 -12.44 -4.06 18.54
N SER A 142 -12.47 -4.00 19.88
CA SER A 142 -13.57 -4.50 20.71
C SER A 142 -14.90 -3.79 20.44
N MET A 143 -14.87 -2.56 19.93
CA MET A 143 -16.05 -1.78 19.52
C MET A 143 -16.81 -2.38 18.31
N LEU A 144 -16.19 -3.29 17.55
CA LEU A 144 -16.81 -3.85 16.37
C LEU A 144 -17.93 -4.85 16.72
N PRO A 145 -18.95 -5.03 15.86
CA PRO A 145 -19.91 -6.13 15.95
C PRO A 145 -19.23 -7.50 16.09
N LEU A 146 -19.90 -8.44 16.77
CA LEU A 146 -19.32 -9.75 17.09
C LEU A 146 -18.84 -10.52 15.85
N SER A 147 -19.60 -10.49 14.75
CA SER A 147 -19.22 -11.10 13.48
C SER A 147 -17.88 -10.57 12.94
N LEU A 148 -17.69 -9.25 12.98
CA LEU A 148 -16.45 -8.59 12.57
C LEU A 148 -15.31 -8.84 13.58
N ARG A 149 -15.60 -8.98 14.87
CA ARG A 149 -14.60 -9.35 15.88
C ARG A 149 -14.03 -10.75 15.66
N VAL A 150 -14.87 -11.72 15.30
CA VAL A 150 -14.41 -13.08 14.95
C VAL A 150 -13.57 -13.02 13.68
N HIS A 151 -14.01 -12.27 12.67
CA HIS A 151 -13.28 -12.10 11.41
C HIS A 151 -11.91 -11.44 11.61
N THR A 152 -11.85 -10.34 12.36
CA THR A 152 -10.59 -9.63 12.68
C THR A 152 -9.66 -10.48 13.54
N TRP A 153 -10.20 -11.29 14.45
CA TRP A 153 -9.40 -12.25 15.23
C TRP A 153 -8.70 -13.28 14.34
N TRP A 154 -9.41 -13.84 13.35
CA TRP A 154 -8.81 -14.75 12.37
C TRP A 154 -7.72 -14.07 11.55
N TRP A 155 -8.00 -12.89 10.99
CA TRP A 155 -7.01 -12.15 10.22
C TRP A 155 -5.79 -11.76 11.04
N ARG A 156 -5.98 -11.42 12.32
CA ARG A 156 -4.87 -11.14 13.23
C ARG A 156 -3.89 -12.30 13.34
N LEU A 157 -4.37 -13.54 13.37
CA LEU A 157 -3.51 -14.73 13.37
C LEU A 157 -2.72 -14.85 12.07
N VAL A 158 -3.38 -14.63 10.93
CA VAL A 158 -2.75 -14.65 9.60
C VAL A 158 -1.64 -13.60 9.50
N VAL A 159 -1.93 -12.35 9.89
CA VAL A 159 -0.98 -11.24 9.90
C VAL A 159 0.20 -11.53 10.84
N ALA A 160 -0.06 -12.11 12.01
CA ALA A 160 0.98 -12.47 12.97
C ALA A 160 1.92 -13.58 12.45
N ALA A 161 1.35 -14.61 11.80
CA ALA A 161 2.12 -15.68 11.18
C ALA A 161 2.97 -15.17 10.01
N TYR A 162 2.40 -14.27 9.20
CA TYR A 162 3.05 -13.70 8.04
C TYR A 162 4.26 -12.82 8.43
N GLY A 163 4.04 -11.84 9.31
CA GLY A 163 5.02 -10.82 9.69
C GLY A 163 6.22 -11.31 10.52
N GLY A 164 6.37 -12.63 10.75
CA GLY A 164 7.58 -13.19 11.36
C GLY A 164 7.73 -12.89 12.86
N GLY A 165 6.62 -12.73 13.58
CA GLY A 165 6.58 -12.67 15.05
C GLY A 165 6.49 -11.26 15.65
N LYS A 166 7.08 -11.05 16.83
CA LYS A 166 7.11 -9.74 17.51
C LYS A 166 7.96 -8.75 16.69
N THR A 167 7.36 -7.60 16.41
CA THR A 167 8.01 -6.43 15.81
C THR A 167 8.61 -5.60 16.94
N PRO A 168 9.88 -5.17 16.88
CA PRO A 168 10.50 -4.38 17.94
C PRO A 168 9.91 -2.97 18.02
N HIS A 169 9.68 -2.30 16.89
CA HIS A 169 8.93 -1.04 16.80
C HIS A 169 8.05 -1.01 15.55
N CYS A 170 6.78 -0.64 15.71
CA CYS A 170 5.79 -0.64 14.64
C CYS A 170 5.15 0.74 14.50
N ILE A 171 5.16 1.28 13.29
CA ILE A 171 4.47 2.52 12.93
C ILE A 171 3.26 2.13 12.09
N VAL A 172 2.07 2.33 12.65
CA VAL A 172 0.81 2.06 11.95
C VAL A 172 0.33 3.34 11.30
N SER A 173 0.41 3.39 9.98
CA SER A 173 -0.09 4.52 9.19
C SER A 173 -1.54 4.28 8.80
N SER A 174 -2.46 5.02 9.39
CA SER A 174 -3.90 4.88 9.18
C SER A 174 -4.60 6.23 9.19
N PHE A 175 -5.75 6.31 8.53
CA PHE A 175 -6.67 7.45 8.69
C PHE A 175 -7.53 7.33 9.97
N TYR A 176 -7.46 6.19 10.67
CA TYR A 176 -8.28 5.90 11.85
C TYR A 176 -7.42 5.49 13.06
N PHE A 177 -7.80 5.98 14.26
CA PHE A 177 -6.98 5.95 15.48
C PHE A 177 -7.76 5.42 16.70
N PRO A 178 -8.17 4.15 16.73
CA PRO A 178 -8.71 3.54 17.93
C PRO A 178 -7.60 3.34 18.97
N PRO A 179 -7.95 3.11 20.25
CA PRO A 179 -6.97 2.79 21.27
C PRO A 179 -6.10 1.57 20.90
N LEU A 180 -4.86 1.57 21.36
CA LEU A 180 -3.98 0.41 21.25
C LEU A 180 -4.38 -0.68 22.27
N ARG A 181 -4.12 -1.94 21.93
CA ARG A 181 -4.33 -3.06 22.85
C ARG A 181 -3.33 -3.01 24.01
N PRO A 182 -3.70 -3.55 25.19
CA PRO A 182 -2.78 -3.68 26.31
C PRO A 182 -1.46 -4.34 25.90
N GLY A 183 -0.33 -3.75 26.32
CA GLY A 183 1.02 -4.25 26.03
C GLY A 183 1.62 -3.81 24.69
N MET A 184 0.92 -3.04 23.86
CA MET A 184 1.41 -2.52 22.57
C MET A 184 2.18 -1.20 22.70
N HIS A 185 3.08 -1.08 23.67
CA HIS A 185 3.82 0.17 23.96
C HIS A 185 4.82 0.59 22.88
N ASN A 186 5.18 -0.35 22.01
CA ASN A 186 6.14 -0.16 20.94
C ASN A 186 5.49 0.17 19.58
N VAL A 187 4.20 0.53 19.62
CA VAL A 187 3.40 0.88 18.45
C VAL A 187 3.13 2.37 18.46
N VAL A 188 3.43 3.04 17.35
CA VAL A 188 3.11 4.45 17.13
C VAL A 188 2.04 4.53 16.06
N GLN A 189 0.94 5.21 16.35
CA GLN A 189 -0.10 5.49 15.37
C GLN A 189 0.23 6.81 14.68
N VAL A 190 0.22 6.82 13.35
CA VAL A 190 0.46 8.03 12.54
C VAL A 190 -0.62 8.14 11.47
N GLY A 191 -0.85 9.35 10.98
CA GLY A 191 -1.71 9.58 9.83
C GLY A 191 -1.21 8.89 8.57
N GLY A 192 -1.99 9.02 7.49
CA GLY A 192 -1.52 8.61 6.17
C GLY A 192 -0.19 9.26 5.83
N ILE A 193 0.75 8.47 5.35
CA ILE A 193 2.00 8.97 4.80
C ILE A 193 1.68 9.51 3.41
N LEU A 194 1.72 10.84 3.28
CA LEU A 194 1.23 11.53 2.09
C LEU A 194 2.30 11.58 1.00
N HIS A 195 1.85 11.46 -0.25
CA HIS A 195 2.70 11.79 -1.39
C HIS A 195 3.07 13.30 -1.37
N GLU A 196 4.26 13.64 -1.85
CA GLU A 196 4.77 15.01 -1.81
C GLU A 196 3.87 15.99 -2.60
N ASN A 197 3.37 15.57 -3.76
CA ASN A 197 2.42 16.34 -4.56
C ASN A 197 1.12 16.63 -3.80
N VAL A 198 0.61 15.67 -3.00
CA VAL A 198 -0.57 15.88 -2.14
C VAL A 198 -0.24 16.88 -1.03
N ARG A 199 0.93 16.73 -0.40
CA ARG A 199 1.36 17.61 0.70
C ARG A 199 1.56 19.06 0.26
N ARG A 200 2.03 19.30 -0.97
CA ARG A 200 2.28 20.62 -1.55
C ARG A 200 1.11 21.20 -2.34
N ALA A 201 0.07 20.40 -2.60
CA ALA A 201 -1.07 20.83 -3.37
C ALA A 201 -1.82 21.97 -2.68
N CYS A 202 -2.40 22.83 -3.51
CA CYS A 202 -3.42 23.79 -3.09
C CYS A 202 -4.76 23.31 -3.67
N PRO A 203 -5.62 22.65 -2.86
CA PRO A 203 -6.88 22.12 -3.35
C PRO A 203 -7.77 23.24 -3.91
N THR A 204 -8.44 22.95 -5.02
CA THR A 204 -9.50 23.82 -5.58
C THR A 204 -10.69 22.96 -5.97
N ASP A 205 -11.86 23.57 -6.16
CA ASP A 205 -13.02 22.85 -6.70
C ASP A 205 -13.20 23.19 -8.18
N ALA A 206 -12.84 22.26 -9.06
CA ALA A 206 -13.04 22.38 -10.51
C ALA A 206 -14.39 21.79 -10.99
N GLY A 207 -15.26 21.34 -10.08
CA GLY A 207 -16.61 20.88 -10.40
C GLY A 207 -16.74 19.40 -10.80
N HIS A 208 -15.63 18.70 -11.07
CA HIS A 208 -15.64 17.29 -11.50
C HIS A 208 -15.58 16.30 -10.33
N VAL A 209 -15.93 15.05 -10.62
CA VAL A 209 -15.76 13.90 -9.72
C VAL A 209 -14.54 13.11 -10.18
N THR A 210 -13.67 12.72 -9.24
CA THR A 210 -12.60 11.76 -9.52
C THR A 210 -13.03 10.38 -9.04
N ALA A 211 -12.89 9.36 -9.87
CA ALA A 211 -13.22 7.97 -9.53
C ALA A 211 -12.00 7.06 -9.71
N TYR A 212 -11.57 6.38 -8.65
CA TYR A 212 -10.52 5.36 -8.68
C TYR A 212 -11.11 3.96 -8.53
N LEU A 213 -11.19 3.25 -9.65
CA LEU A 213 -11.95 2.01 -9.74
C LEU A 213 -11.06 0.83 -10.17
N ARG A 214 -11.31 -0.35 -9.59
CA ARG A 214 -10.63 -1.59 -10.00
C ARG A 214 -11.26 -2.16 -11.28
N ARG A 215 -10.59 -3.14 -11.90
CA ARG A 215 -11.12 -3.84 -13.08
C ARG A 215 -12.34 -4.68 -12.71
N GLY A 216 -13.35 -4.72 -13.60
CA GLY A 216 -14.58 -5.51 -13.41
C GLY A 216 -15.66 -4.83 -12.57
N MET A 217 -15.71 -3.49 -12.58
CA MET A 217 -16.76 -2.72 -11.94
C MET A 217 -18.15 -3.10 -12.47
N ASP A 218 -19.12 -3.01 -11.56
CA ASP A 218 -20.53 -3.17 -11.91
C ASP A 218 -20.95 -2.04 -12.88
N ASP A 219 -21.65 -2.43 -13.95
CA ASP A 219 -22.28 -1.50 -14.90
C ASP A 219 -23.19 -0.49 -14.20
N ASN A 220 -23.77 -0.85 -13.06
CA ASN A 220 -24.59 0.05 -12.24
C ASN A 220 -23.79 1.24 -11.71
N VAL A 221 -22.52 1.06 -11.33
CA VAL A 221 -21.68 2.18 -10.88
C VAL A 221 -21.37 3.10 -12.05
N LEU A 222 -21.02 2.55 -13.22
CA LEU A 222 -20.77 3.35 -14.42
C LEU A 222 -22.01 4.13 -14.87
N ARG A 223 -23.20 3.54 -14.79
CA ARG A 223 -24.47 4.23 -15.05
C ARG A 223 -24.70 5.36 -14.05
N SER A 224 -24.52 5.10 -12.76
CA SER A 224 -24.68 6.11 -11.71
C SER A 224 -23.72 7.30 -11.90
N LEU A 225 -22.47 7.04 -12.32
CA LEU A 225 -21.50 8.08 -12.65
C LEU A 225 -21.92 8.87 -13.90
N ALA A 226 -22.48 8.21 -14.92
CA ALA A 226 -22.97 8.89 -16.11
C ALA A 226 -24.16 9.82 -15.78
N GLU A 227 -25.02 9.41 -14.83
CA GLU A 227 -26.22 10.13 -14.42
C GLU A 227 -25.96 11.20 -13.35
N CYS A 228 -24.73 11.33 -12.83
CA CYS A 228 -24.44 12.24 -11.71
C CYS A 228 -24.41 13.74 -12.10
N GLY A 229 -24.56 14.08 -13.38
CA GLY A 229 -24.64 15.45 -13.87
C GLY A 229 -23.34 16.26 -13.75
N ARG A 230 -22.19 15.60 -13.59
CA ARG A 230 -20.85 16.22 -13.50
C ARG A 230 -19.88 15.52 -14.43
N GLU A 231 -18.80 16.20 -14.81
CA GLU A 231 -17.67 15.53 -15.45
C GLU A 231 -17.04 14.54 -14.46
N VAL A 232 -16.69 13.34 -14.93
CA VAL A 232 -16.13 12.27 -14.11
C VAL A 232 -14.82 11.79 -14.70
N HIS A 233 -13.73 11.95 -13.96
CA HIS A 233 -12.41 11.42 -14.32
C HIS A 233 -12.23 10.05 -13.68
N ILE A 234 -12.32 8.99 -14.49
CA ILE A 234 -12.23 7.60 -14.06
C ILE A 234 -10.82 7.07 -14.29
N PHE A 235 -10.13 6.69 -13.23
CA PHE A 235 -8.82 6.04 -13.25
C PHE A 235 -8.99 4.54 -13.02
N SER A 236 -8.77 3.74 -14.07
CA SER A 236 -8.92 2.29 -14.03
C SER A 236 -7.95 1.56 -14.97
N GLU A 237 -7.88 0.24 -14.89
CA GLU A 237 -7.11 -0.55 -15.85
C GLU A 237 -7.76 -0.47 -17.24
N GLY A 238 -7.09 0.15 -18.21
CA GLY A 238 -7.64 0.30 -19.55
C GLY A 238 -6.90 1.32 -20.41
N LYS A 239 -7.54 1.68 -21.53
CA LYS A 239 -7.07 2.73 -22.43
C LYS A 239 -7.81 4.03 -22.16
N THR A 240 -7.19 5.14 -22.55
CA THR A 240 -7.86 6.44 -22.55
C THR A 240 -9.06 6.40 -23.48
N MET A 241 -10.24 6.77 -22.98
CA MET A 241 -11.46 6.89 -23.77
C MET A 241 -12.43 7.87 -23.12
N GLN A 242 -13.37 8.40 -23.89
CA GLN A 242 -14.42 9.27 -23.39
C GLN A 242 -15.79 8.71 -23.78
N LYS A 243 -16.75 8.75 -22.86
CA LYS A 243 -18.14 8.37 -23.11
C LYS A 243 -19.07 9.35 -22.39
N GLY A 244 -19.58 10.34 -23.13
CA GLY A 244 -20.35 11.43 -22.53
C GLY A 244 -19.49 12.24 -21.55
N ASN A 245 -19.98 12.39 -20.31
CA ASN A 245 -19.30 13.04 -19.19
C ASN A 245 -18.25 12.15 -18.50
N LEU A 246 -18.05 10.90 -18.95
CA LEU A 246 -17.08 9.98 -18.37
C LEU A 246 -15.76 10.03 -19.16
N HIS A 247 -14.68 10.44 -18.48
CA HIS A 247 -13.31 10.48 -19.00
C HIS A 247 -12.50 9.35 -18.37
N PHE A 248 -12.18 8.33 -19.16
CA PHE A 248 -11.39 7.21 -18.71
C PHE A 248 -9.91 7.49 -18.94
N HIS A 249 -9.13 7.34 -17.89
CA HIS A 249 -7.68 7.46 -17.90
C HIS A 249 -7.05 6.14 -17.48
N PRO A 250 -5.95 5.71 -18.13
CA PRO A 250 -5.13 4.64 -17.58
C PRO A 250 -4.62 5.04 -16.20
N ILE A 251 -4.34 4.06 -15.34
CA ILE A 251 -3.85 4.35 -13.99
C ILE A 251 -2.46 5.00 -14.05
N ASP A 252 -2.47 6.32 -13.92
CA ASP A 252 -1.32 7.21 -13.82
C ASP A 252 -1.36 7.89 -12.45
N PRO A 253 -0.35 7.68 -11.59
CA PRO A 253 -0.35 8.22 -10.23
C PRO A 253 -0.36 9.75 -10.18
N GLU A 254 0.31 10.41 -11.12
CA GLU A 254 0.46 11.85 -11.11
C GLU A 254 -0.82 12.51 -11.59
N LYS A 255 -1.40 12.02 -12.69
CA LYS A 255 -2.71 12.48 -13.18
C LYS A 255 -3.83 12.18 -12.19
N PHE A 256 -3.76 11.04 -11.50
CA PHE A 256 -4.74 10.71 -10.47
C PHE A 256 -4.69 11.71 -9.31
N ILE A 257 -3.49 12.00 -8.80
CA ILE A 257 -3.32 13.00 -7.74
C ILE A 257 -3.79 14.38 -8.21
N GLU A 258 -3.39 14.80 -9.41
CA GLU A 258 -3.82 16.08 -9.99
C GLU A 258 -5.34 16.19 -10.08
N SER A 259 -6.00 15.16 -10.62
CA SER A 259 -7.46 15.12 -10.68
C SER A 259 -8.11 15.15 -9.29
N MET A 260 -7.55 14.41 -8.32
CA MET A 260 -8.05 14.34 -6.95
C MET A 260 -7.89 15.66 -6.19
N VAL A 261 -6.81 16.41 -6.42
CA VAL A 261 -6.55 17.72 -5.79
C VAL A 261 -7.61 18.75 -6.18
N HIS A 262 -8.12 18.66 -7.42
CA HIS A 262 -9.03 19.64 -7.98
C HIS A 262 -10.50 19.18 -8.01
N CYS A 263 -10.84 17.99 -7.51
CA CYS A 263 -12.19 17.45 -7.62
C CYS A 263 -13.14 17.96 -6.52
N SER A 264 -14.42 18.04 -6.84
CA SER A 264 -15.47 18.27 -5.84
C SER A 264 -15.72 17.05 -4.96
N ALA A 265 -15.56 15.85 -5.55
CA ALA A 265 -15.79 14.59 -4.86
C ALA A 265 -14.84 13.48 -5.36
N LEU A 266 -14.48 12.58 -4.44
CA LEU A 266 -13.71 11.38 -4.73
C LEU A 266 -14.56 10.13 -4.50
N ILE A 267 -14.61 9.26 -5.50
CA ILE A 267 -15.16 7.90 -5.41
C ILE A 267 -13.99 6.93 -5.50
N ALA A 268 -13.77 6.12 -4.48
CA ALA A 268 -12.70 5.15 -4.48
C ALA A 268 -13.05 3.91 -3.66
N THR A 269 -12.38 2.81 -3.98
CA THR A 269 -12.33 1.63 -3.11
C THR A 269 -11.72 1.98 -1.74
N ALA A 270 -11.97 1.14 -0.72
CA ALA A 270 -11.60 1.42 0.68
C ALA A 270 -10.08 1.34 1.01
N GLY A 271 -9.21 1.81 0.10
CA GLY A 271 -7.76 1.84 0.29
C GLY A 271 -7.32 2.92 1.28
N ASN A 272 -6.58 2.51 2.32
CA ASN A 272 -6.09 3.42 3.37
C ASN A 272 -5.31 4.63 2.83
N GLN A 273 -4.46 4.43 1.81
CA GLN A 273 -3.64 5.49 1.23
C GLN A 273 -4.50 6.59 0.60
N VAL A 274 -5.38 6.22 -0.31
CA VAL A 274 -6.25 7.16 -1.05
C VAL A 274 -7.19 7.89 -0.10
N ILE A 275 -7.78 7.17 0.87
CA ILE A 275 -8.64 7.80 1.89
C ILE A 275 -7.85 8.81 2.73
N SER A 276 -6.63 8.47 3.15
CA SER A 276 -5.83 9.38 3.96
C SER A 276 -5.44 10.65 3.20
N GLU A 277 -5.09 10.52 1.91
CA GLU A 277 -4.77 11.66 1.04
C GLU A 277 -6.01 12.54 0.79
N ALA A 278 -7.17 11.92 0.55
CA ALA A 278 -8.43 12.66 0.36
C ALA A 278 -8.84 13.44 1.62
N LEU A 279 -8.73 12.80 2.80
CA LEU A 279 -9.02 13.46 4.08
C LEU A 279 -8.05 14.62 4.36
N TYR A 280 -6.78 14.49 3.97
CA TYR A 280 -5.81 15.58 4.10
C TYR A 280 -6.14 16.77 3.19
N LEU A 281 -6.58 16.51 1.95
CA LEU A 281 -6.97 17.55 1.00
C LEU A 281 -8.31 18.23 1.33
N GLY A 282 -9.10 17.64 2.23
CA GLY A 282 -10.46 18.11 2.52
C GLY A 282 -11.46 17.82 1.40
N SER A 283 -11.10 16.97 0.43
CA SER A 283 -11.99 16.58 -0.67
C SER A 283 -13.20 15.80 -0.13
N GLY A 284 -14.39 16.10 -0.63
CA GLY A 284 -15.61 15.37 -0.27
C GLY A 284 -15.48 13.88 -0.63
N LEU A 285 -15.39 13.00 0.37
CA LEU A 285 -15.20 11.56 0.16
C LEU A 285 -16.56 10.86 0.04
N ILE A 286 -16.83 10.24 -1.12
CA ILE A 286 -17.96 9.34 -1.31
C ILE A 286 -17.40 7.91 -1.35
N LYS A 287 -17.66 7.16 -0.29
CA LYS A 287 -17.18 5.78 -0.16
C LYS A 287 -18.09 4.84 -0.96
N GLU A 288 -17.50 4.03 -1.83
CA GLU A 288 -18.20 2.89 -2.44
C GLU A 288 -18.40 1.82 -1.35
N ILE A 289 -19.67 1.57 -0.98
CA ILE A 289 -20.04 0.48 -0.08
C ILE A 289 -20.37 -0.72 -0.99
N GLN A 290 -19.49 -1.72 -0.98
CA GLN A 290 -19.74 -3.03 -1.60
C GLN A 290 -20.69 -3.88 -0.77
#